data_AF-A0A1G7H9B5-F1
#
_entry.id   AF-A0A1G7H9B5-F1
#
_cell.length_a   1.000
_cell.length_b   1.000
_cell.length_c   1.000
_cell.angle_alpha   90.00
_cell.angle_beta   90.00
_cell.angle_gamma   90.00
#
_symmetry.space_group_name_H-M   'P 1'
#
loop_
_entity.id
_entity.type
_entity.pdbx_description
1 polymer ?
#
loop_
_entity_poly.entity_id
_entity_poly.type
_entity_poly.pdbx_seq_one_letter_code
_entity_poly.pdbx_strand_id
1 'polypeptide(L)'
;MNEENHEIIANEVDIEEEIQLKSGSDAKDERLGVLIWFRISRIFNQSLRATNQHLKQWDLSAAQFDVLVQIGAHKRLTQQELANKLFVTKGNITQLLVKMEELGLIKREQEWKKKWLSLTEQGWELYNNVVPKQEAFQASHFAGLNREEKQQLLGLLRKIQKNNVED
;
A
#
# COMPACT_ATOMS: atom_id res chain seq x y z
N MET A 1 8.71 23.51 5.22
CA MET A 1 8.28 23.12 3.86
C MET A 1 9.56 22.73 3.15
N ASN A 2 9.77 21.45 2.85
CA ASN A 2 11.08 20.92 2.45
C ASN A 2 11.32 21.09 0.95
N GLU A 3 12.58 21.17 0.54
CA GLU A 3 13.03 21.38 -0.85
C GLU A 3 12.44 20.36 -1.85
N GLU A 4 12.19 19.11 -1.43
CA GLU A 4 11.49 18.09 -2.24
C GLU A 4 10.09 18.52 -2.69
N ASN A 5 9.37 19.32 -1.89
CA ASN A 5 8.03 19.79 -2.28
C ASN A 5 8.09 20.88 -3.36
N HIS A 6 9.19 21.64 -3.45
CA HIS A 6 9.36 22.66 -4.49
C HIS A 6 9.74 22.02 -5.84
N GLU A 7 10.58 20.99 -5.83
CA GLU A 7 11.01 20.27 -7.04
C GLU A 7 9.86 19.46 -7.68
N ILE A 8 8.95 18.91 -6.87
CA ILE A 8 7.76 18.17 -7.35
C ILE A 8 6.73 19.10 -8.02
N ILE A 9 6.57 20.34 -7.53
CA ILE A 9 5.64 21.32 -8.10
C ILE A 9 6.21 21.92 -9.39
N ALA A 10 7.52 22.18 -9.45
CA ALA A 10 8.19 22.63 -10.67
C ALA A 10 8.06 21.61 -11.82
N ASN A 11 8.28 20.33 -11.52
CA ASN A 11 8.07 19.24 -12.48
C ASN A 11 6.61 19.08 -12.93
N GLU A 12 5.63 19.55 -12.17
CA GLU A 12 4.20 19.42 -12.51
C GLU A 12 3.74 20.48 -13.51
N VAL A 13 4.23 21.71 -13.38
CA VAL A 13 3.95 22.78 -14.35
C VAL A 13 4.63 22.46 -15.69
N ASP A 14 5.88 21.99 -15.66
CA ASP A 14 6.63 21.62 -16.87
C ASP A 14 6.00 20.45 -17.63
N ILE A 15 5.47 19.44 -16.93
CA ILE A 15 4.80 18.29 -17.56
C ILE A 15 3.43 18.70 -18.13
N GLU A 16 2.64 19.54 -17.44
CA GLU A 16 1.35 19.99 -17.96
C GLU A 16 1.50 20.86 -19.23
N GLU A 17 2.57 21.67 -19.31
CA GLU A 17 2.98 22.48 -20.47
C GLU A 17 3.52 21.63 -21.64
N GLU A 18 4.45 20.69 -21.39
CA GLU A 18 5.00 19.82 -22.46
C GLU A 18 3.92 18.96 -23.14
N ILE A 19 2.93 18.51 -22.36
CA ILE A 19 1.86 17.68 -22.91
C ILE A 19 0.88 18.54 -23.75
N GLN A 20 0.77 19.87 -23.57
CA GLN A 20 -0.08 20.75 -24.40
C GLN A 20 0.34 20.84 -25.88
N LEU A 21 1.56 20.39 -26.24
CA LEU A 21 2.14 20.57 -27.58
C LEU A 21 1.84 19.46 -28.62
N LYS A 22 1.20 18.34 -28.25
CA LYS A 22 0.89 17.24 -29.22
C LYS A 22 -0.59 17.17 -29.59
N SER A 23 -0.92 17.38 -30.86
CA SER A 23 -2.30 17.41 -31.38
C SER A 23 -2.66 16.17 -32.23
N GLY A 24 -3.52 15.30 -31.68
CA GLY A 24 -4.19 14.15 -32.33
C GLY A 24 -5.22 13.50 -31.35
N SER A 25 -6.24 12.78 -31.84
CA SER A 25 -7.29 12.15 -30.97
C SER A 25 -6.72 11.05 -30.09
N ASP A 26 -5.95 10.12 -30.68
CA ASP A 26 -5.30 9.04 -29.93
C ASP A 26 -4.24 9.57 -28.97
N ALA A 27 -3.54 10.65 -29.35
CA ALA A 27 -2.60 11.35 -28.49
C ALA A 27 -3.28 12.01 -27.25
N LYS A 28 -4.59 12.33 -27.33
CA LYS A 28 -5.34 12.85 -26.18
C LYS A 28 -5.72 11.74 -25.20
N ASP A 29 -6.09 10.56 -25.68
CA ASP A 29 -6.44 9.42 -24.82
C ASP A 29 -5.19 8.84 -24.13
N GLU A 30 -4.07 8.69 -24.85
CA GLU A 30 -2.78 8.33 -24.25
C GLU A 30 -2.36 9.34 -23.16
N ARG A 31 -2.52 10.63 -23.44
CA ARG A 31 -2.28 11.71 -22.46
C ARG A 31 -3.14 11.56 -21.21
N LEU A 32 -4.43 11.27 -21.36
CA LEU A 32 -5.32 11.06 -20.21
C LEU A 32 -4.85 9.86 -19.38
N GLY A 33 -4.43 8.77 -20.02
CA GLY A 33 -3.83 7.62 -19.33
C GLY A 33 -2.60 7.99 -18.51
N VAL A 34 -1.68 8.77 -19.07
CA VAL A 34 -0.47 9.25 -18.38
C VAL A 34 -0.81 10.15 -17.18
N LEU A 35 -1.75 11.08 -17.34
CA LEU A 35 -2.20 11.94 -16.23
C LEU A 35 -2.85 11.12 -15.10
N ILE A 36 -3.68 10.14 -15.44
CA ILE A 36 -4.27 9.21 -14.46
C ILE A 36 -3.16 8.48 -13.70
N TRP A 37 -2.17 7.93 -14.42
CA TRP A 37 -1.03 7.25 -13.82
C TRP A 37 -0.27 8.15 -12.83
N PHE A 38 0.03 9.39 -13.21
CA PHE A 38 0.71 10.34 -12.32
C PHE A 38 -0.11 10.67 -11.08
N ARG A 39 -1.43 10.90 -11.23
CA ARG A 39 -2.32 11.16 -10.09
C ARG A 39 -2.39 9.96 -9.14
N ILE A 40 -2.52 8.73 -9.66
CA ILE A 40 -2.49 7.50 -8.86
C ILE A 40 -1.15 7.37 -8.12
N SER A 41 -0.04 7.53 -8.83
CA SER A 41 1.31 7.39 -8.28
C SER A 41 1.56 8.40 -7.15
N ARG A 42 1.11 9.64 -7.32
CA ARG A 42 1.24 10.67 -6.28
C ARG A 42 0.39 10.36 -5.06
N ILE A 43 -0.87 9.98 -5.25
CA ILE A 43 -1.78 9.61 -4.16
C ILE A 43 -1.21 8.42 -3.38
N PHE A 44 -0.70 7.39 -4.09
CA PHE A 44 -0.10 6.22 -3.45
C PHE A 44 1.12 6.59 -2.60
N ASN A 45 2.08 7.35 -3.16
CA ASN A 45 3.28 7.76 -2.44
C ASN A 45 2.97 8.64 -1.23
N GLN A 46 2.02 9.58 -1.37
CA GLN A 46 1.57 10.41 -0.26
C GLN A 46 0.90 9.58 0.84
N SER A 47 0.01 8.65 0.45
CA SER A 47 -0.66 7.72 1.36
C SER A 47 0.34 6.80 2.09
N LEU A 48 1.39 6.34 1.41
CA LEU A 48 2.43 5.51 2.01
C LEU A 48 3.26 6.29 3.04
N ARG A 49 3.62 7.55 2.75
CA ARG A 49 4.31 8.42 3.74
C ARG A 49 3.41 8.71 4.94
N ALA A 50 2.15 9.07 4.70
CA ALA A 50 1.17 9.33 5.75
C ALA A 50 0.92 8.09 6.61
N THR A 51 0.83 6.91 6.00
CA THR A 51 0.71 5.62 6.69
C THR A 51 1.92 5.34 7.57
N ASN A 52 3.15 5.51 7.07
CA ASN A 52 4.34 5.34 7.90
C ASN A 52 4.36 6.33 9.07
N GLN A 53 3.95 7.58 8.89
CA GLN A 53 3.85 8.55 9.98
C GLN A 53 2.78 8.18 11.00
N HIS A 54 1.62 7.71 10.54
CA HIS A 54 0.53 7.28 11.41
C HIS A 54 0.93 6.06 12.24
N LEU A 55 1.63 5.10 11.63
CA LEU A 55 2.02 3.85 12.30
C LEU A 55 3.15 4.02 13.33
N LYS A 56 3.93 5.12 13.27
CA LYS A 56 4.99 5.43 14.25
C LYS A 56 4.50 5.46 15.70
N GLN A 57 3.24 5.82 15.95
CA GLN A 57 2.70 5.85 17.31
C GLN A 57 2.57 4.45 17.95
N TRP A 58 2.74 3.39 17.16
CA TRP A 58 2.81 1.99 17.61
C TRP A 58 4.17 1.35 17.31
N ASP A 59 5.20 2.16 17.01
CA ASP A 59 6.54 1.70 16.62
C ASP A 59 6.53 0.74 15.42
N LEU A 60 5.54 0.88 14.53
CA LEU A 60 5.39 0.08 13.32
C LEU A 60 5.79 0.87 12.07
N SER A 61 6.48 0.18 11.17
CA SER A 61 6.58 0.56 9.75
C SER A 61 5.39 0.02 8.94
N ALA A 62 5.14 0.60 7.77
CA ALA A 62 4.12 0.08 6.85
C ALA A 62 4.34 -1.38 6.47
N ALA A 63 5.60 -1.82 6.34
CA ALA A 63 5.94 -3.20 6.02
C ALA A 63 5.64 -4.18 7.17
N GLN A 64 5.95 -3.79 8.41
CA GLN A 64 5.60 -4.60 9.59
C GLN A 64 4.07 -4.68 9.78
N PHE A 65 3.38 -3.56 9.56
CA PHE A 65 1.92 -3.54 9.59
C PHE A 65 1.31 -4.47 8.52
N ASP A 66 1.83 -4.45 7.29
CA ASP A 66 1.36 -5.34 6.22
C ASP A 66 1.53 -6.82 6.59
N VAL A 67 2.68 -7.21 7.15
CA VAL A 67 2.89 -8.58 7.68
C VAL A 67 1.89 -8.92 8.78
N LEU A 68 1.71 -8.02 9.75
CA LEU A 68 0.77 -8.19 10.87
C LEU A 68 -0.66 -8.44 10.34
N VAL A 69 -1.09 -7.63 9.38
CA VAL A 69 -2.41 -7.75 8.74
C VAL A 69 -2.57 -9.07 8.01
N GLN A 70 -1.59 -9.44 7.17
CA GLN A 70 -1.68 -10.66 6.37
C GLN A 70 -1.72 -11.92 7.24
N ILE A 71 -0.87 -12.02 8.26
CA ILE A 71 -0.87 -13.17 9.15
C ILE A 71 -2.15 -13.22 9.99
N GLY A 72 -2.58 -12.09 10.57
CA GLY A 72 -3.81 -12.02 11.36
C GLY A 72 -5.06 -12.41 10.58
N ALA A 73 -5.22 -11.90 9.36
CA ALA A 73 -6.37 -12.20 8.52
C ALA A 73 -6.48 -13.68 8.10
N HIS A 74 -5.35 -14.38 8.00
CA HIS A 74 -5.30 -15.79 7.57
C HIS A 74 -5.03 -16.76 8.73
N LYS A 75 -4.88 -16.27 9.96
CA LYS A 75 -4.46 -16.97 11.19
C LYS A 75 -3.04 -17.54 11.16
N ARG A 76 -2.67 -18.24 10.08
CA ARG A 76 -1.30 -18.70 9.82
C ARG A 76 -0.99 -18.76 8.32
N LEU A 77 0.26 -18.49 7.95
CA LEU A 77 0.76 -18.53 6.57
C LEU A 77 2.18 -19.10 6.53
N THR A 78 2.57 -19.74 5.44
CA THR A 78 3.99 -19.96 5.14
C THR A 78 4.63 -18.65 4.67
N GLN A 79 5.96 -18.55 4.76
CA GLN A 79 6.69 -17.38 4.24
C GLN A 79 6.42 -17.14 2.74
N GLN A 80 6.24 -18.21 1.95
CA GLN A 80 5.92 -18.10 0.53
C GLN A 80 4.51 -17.54 0.31
N GLU A 81 3.52 -18.04 1.05
CA GLU A 81 2.15 -17.53 0.96
C GLU A 81 2.07 -16.08 1.42
N LEU A 82 2.81 -15.71 2.47
CA LEU A 82 2.92 -14.33 2.92
C LEU A 82 3.54 -13.44 1.83
N ALA A 83 4.67 -13.84 1.24
CA ALA A 83 5.32 -13.08 0.17
C ALA A 83 4.38 -12.80 -1.02
N ASN A 84 3.50 -13.75 -1.35
CA ASN A 84 2.50 -13.59 -2.42
C ASN A 84 1.36 -12.63 -2.06
N LYS A 85 1.17 -12.33 -0.77
CA LYS A 85 0.08 -11.51 -0.24
C LYS A 85 0.50 -10.11 0.21
N LEU A 86 1.80 -9.86 0.38
CA LEU A 86 2.30 -8.55 0.78
C LEU A 86 2.02 -7.49 -0.29
N PHE A 87 1.47 -6.37 0.15
CA PHE A 87 1.13 -5.22 -0.68
C PHE A 87 2.29 -4.22 -0.78
N VAL A 88 3.13 -4.10 0.25
CA VAL A 88 4.11 -3.01 0.38
C VAL A 88 5.56 -3.48 0.20
N THR A 89 5.93 -4.70 0.61
CA THR A 89 7.29 -5.19 0.40
C THR A 89 7.35 -6.60 -0.18
N LYS A 90 8.06 -6.75 -1.30
CA LYS A 90 8.53 -8.04 -1.81
C LYS A 90 10.02 -8.25 -1.54
N GLY A 91 10.73 -7.22 -1.06
CA GLY A 91 12.16 -7.23 -0.77
C GLY A 91 12.47 -7.61 0.68
N ASN A 92 13.39 -8.55 0.86
CA ASN A 92 13.97 -8.97 2.13
C ASN A 92 12.97 -9.36 3.24
N ILE A 93 11.92 -10.09 2.87
CA ILE A 93 10.91 -10.63 3.79
C ILE A 93 11.55 -11.42 4.95
N THR A 94 12.67 -12.10 4.72
CA THR A 94 13.37 -12.86 5.76
C THR A 94 13.83 -11.96 6.91
N GLN A 95 14.50 -10.83 6.62
CA GLN A 95 14.93 -9.90 7.67
C GLN A 95 13.74 -9.22 8.36
N LEU A 96 12.68 -8.90 7.61
CA LEU A 96 11.47 -8.35 8.19
C LEU A 96 10.84 -9.31 9.20
N LEU A 97 10.72 -10.59 8.84
CA LEU A 97 10.18 -11.61 9.73
C LEU A 97 11.04 -11.84 10.97
N VAL A 98 12.37 -11.84 10.83
CA VAL A 98 13.29 -11.90 11.98
C VAL A 98 13.03 -10.75 12.95
N LYS A 99 12.94 -9.51 12.45
CA LYS A 99 12.62 -8.35 13.30
C LYS A 99 11.26 -8.48 13.98
N MET A 100 10.25 -9.01 13.30
CA MET A 100 8.93 -9.19 13.90
C MET A 100 8.90 -10.29 14.96
N GLU A 101 9.75 -11.32 14.84
CA GLU A 101 9.95 -12.31 15.90
C GLU A 101 10.70 -11.71 17.09
N GLU A 102 11.75 -10.91 16.85
CA GLU A 102 12.49 -10.19 17.90
C GLU A 102 11.59 -9.22 18.69
N LEU A 103 10.62 -8.59 18.02
CA LEU A 103 9.59 -7.75 18.65
C LEU A 103 8.51 -8.56 19.38
N GLY A 104 8.56 -9.89 19.33
CA GLY A 104 7.58 -10.77 19.98
C GLY A 104 6.21 -10.79 19.32
N LEU A 105 6.07 -10.27 18.09
CA LEU A 105 4.77 -10.10 17.41
C LEU A 105 4.34 -11.35 16.62
N ILE A 106 5.31 -12.12 16.13
CA ILE A 106 5.06 -13.34 15.36
C ILE A 106 5.88 -14.49 15.89
N LYS A 107 5.48 -15.71 15.57
CA LYS A 107 6.22 -16.94 15.84
C LYS A 107 6.29 -17.84 14.62
N ARG A 108 7.40 -18.57 14.49
CA ARG A 108 7.57 -19.65 13.52
C ARG A 108 7.43 -21.02 14.17
N GLU A 109 6.55 -21.85 13.61
CA GLU A 109 6.37 -23.24 14.01
C GLU A 109 6.66 -24.15 12.82
N GLN A 110 7.51 -25.16 13.03
CA GLN A 110 7.76 -26.18 12.01
C GLN A 110 6.78 -27.33 12.18
N GLU A 111 6.03 -27.61 11.11
CA GLU A 111 5.11 -28.74 11.02
C GLU A 111 5.52 -29.56 9.79
N TRP A 112 6.09 -30.76 10.02
CA TRP A 112 6.71 -31.58 8.98
C TRP A 112 7.80 -30.82 8.19
N LYS A 113 7.57 -30.63 6.88
CA LYS A 113 8.46 -29.93 5.95
C LYS A 113 8.13 -28.44 5.81
N LYS A 114 7.03 -27.96 6.42
CA LYS A 114 6.57 -26.57 6.30
C LYS A 114 6.91 -25.77 7.56
N LYS A 115 7.21 -24.49 7.36
CA LYS A 115 7.33 -23.50 8.43
C LYS A 115 6.15 -22.55 8.36
N TRP A 116 5.36 -22.53 9.42
CA TRP A 116 4.19 -21.69 9.56
C TRP A 116 4.53 -20.45 10.40
N LEU A 117 4.03 -19.31 9.95
CA LEU A 117 4.04 -18.03 10.64
C LEU A 117 2.66 -17.81 11.23
N SER A 118 2.60 -17.41 12.50
CA SER A 118 1.37 -16.99 13.17
C SER A 118 1.67 -15.82 14.10
N LEU A 119 0.63 -15.06 14.46
CA LEU A 119 0.76 -14.03 15.48
C LEU A 119 0.93 -14.68 16.86
N THR A 120 1.74 -14.06 17.70
CA THR A 120 1.76 -14.34 19.15
C THR A 120 0.53 -13.71 19.81
N GLU A 121 0.37 -13.91 21.12
CA GLU A 121 -0.65 -13.18 21.90
C GLU A 121 -0.46 -11.66 21.80
N GLN A 122 0.77 -11.18 22.02
CA GLN A 122 1.14 -9.77 21.82
C GLN A 122 0.86 -9.29 20.39
N GLY A 123 1.14 -10.12 19.38
CA GLY A 123 0.81 -9.83 17.98
C GLY A 123 -0.69 -9.66 17.76
N TRP A 124 -1.52 -10.51 18.37
CA TRP A 124 -2.98 -10.40 18.29
C TRP A 124 -3.52 -9.16 19.00
N GLU A 125 -3.00 -8.83 20.18
CA GLU A 125 -3.36 -7.59 20.87
C GLU A 125 -3.04 -6.36 20.01
N LEU A 126 -1.84 -6.32 19.42
CA LEU A 126 -1.44 -5.23 18.54
C LEU A 126 -2.31 -5.18 17.27
N TYR A 127 -2.58 -6.32 16.65
CA TYR A 127 -3.45 -6.42 15.48
C TYR A 127 -4.84 -5.84 15.77
N ASN A 128 -5.49 -6.29 16.84
CA ASN A 128 -6.85 -5.88 17.20
C ASN A 128 -6.93 -4.39 17.56
N ASN A 129 -5.83 -3.82 18.07
CA ASN A 129 -5.75 -2.41 18.43
C ASN A 129 -5.46 -1.50 17.22
N VAL A 130 -4.51 -1.89 16.37
CA VAL A 130 -3.94 -1.00 15.34
C VAL A 130 -4.69 -1.10 14.02
N VAL A 131 -5.12 -2.30 13.60
CA VAL A 131 -5.74 -2.51 12.28
C VAL A 131 -6.98 -1.63 12.08
N PRO A 132 -7.98 -1.61 12.99
CA PRO A 132 -9.16 -0.77 12.79
C PRO A 132 -8.84 0.74 12.72
N LYS A 133 -7.82 1.19 13.45
CA LYS A 133 -7.39 2.60 13.47
C LYS A 133 -6.72 2.99 12.16
N GLN A 134 -5.85 2.11 11.66
CA GLN A 134 -5.19 2.31 10.38
C GLN A 134 -6.17 2.23 9.21
N GLU A 135 -7.18 1.34 9.25
CA GLU A 135 -8.25 1.29 8.26
C GLU A 135 -9.08 2.58 8.25
N ALA A 136 -9.47 3.09 9.42
CA ALA A 136 -10.17 4.36 9.53
C ALA A 136 -9.33 5.53 9.00
N PHE A 137 -8.03 5.55 9.33
CA PHE A 137 -7.08 6.53 8.80
C PHE A 137 -6.97 6.47 7.27
N GLN A 138 -6.82 5.27 6.69
CA GLN A 138 -6.80 5.10 5.24
C GLN A 138 -8.12 5.53 4.58
N ALA A 139 -9.26 5.15 5.16
CA ALA A 139 -10.57 5.54 4.67
C ALA A 139 -10.78 7.07 4.67
N SER A 140 -10.20 7.78 5.65
CA SER A 140 -10.29 9.25 5.75
C SER A 140 -9.66 10.00 4.57
N HIS A 141 -8.72 9.38 3.84
CA HIS A 141 -8.11 9.97 2.63
C HIS A 141 -9.14 10.16 1.51
N PHE A 142 -10.27 9.45 1.58
CA PHE A 142 -11.37 9.53 0.62
C PHE A 142 -12.57 10.30 1.19
N ALA A 143 -12.40 11.08 2.26
CA ALA A 143 -13.49 11.83 2.90
C ALA A 143 -14.12 12.89 1.97
N GLY A 144 -13.37 13.39 0.99
CA GLY A 144 -13.88 14.33 -0.02
C GLY A 144 -14.81 13.70 -1.06
N LEU A 145 -14.94 12.36 -1.09
CA LEU A 145 -15.81 11.65 -2.01
C LEU A 145 -17.11 11.21 -1.33
N ASN A 146 -18.24 11.45 -2.00
CA ASN A 146 -19.52 10.86 -1.61
C ASN A 146 -19.55 9.34 -1.91
N ARG A 147 -20.67 8.68 -1.60
CA ARG A 147 -20.78 7.22 -1.72
C ARG A 147 -20.72 6.77 -3.18
N GLU A 148 -21.41 7.49 -4.06
CA GLU A 148 -21.52 7.20 -5.48
C GLU A 148 -20.16 7.37 -6.16
N GLU A 149 -19.43 8.44 -5.84
CA GLU A 149 -18.07 8.71 -6.33
C GLU A 149 -17.08 7.63 -5.87
N LYS A 150 -17.15 7.19 -4.60
CA LYS A 150 -16.34 6.07 -4.09
C LYS A 150 -16.60 4.78 -4.87
N GLN A 151 -17.87 4.47 -5.14
CA GLN A 151 -18.25 3.29 -5.91
C GLN A 151 -17.77 3.37 -7.37
N GLN A 152 -17.91 4.53 -8.00
CA GLN A 152 -17.42 4.78 -9.35
C GLN A 152 -15.92 4.62 -9.44
N LEU A 153 -15.16 5.27 -8.56
CA LEU A 153 -13.70 5.17 -8.51
C LEU A 153 -13.25 3.72 -8.31
N LEU A 154 -13.86 3.00 -7.35
CA LEU A 154 -13.56 1.58 -7.12
C LEU A 154 -13.83 0.73 -8.36
N GLY A 155 -14.93 1.01 -9.09
CA GLY A 155 -15.25 0.34 -10.35
C GLY A 155 -14.22 0.59 -11.45
N LEU A 156 -13.76 1.83 -11.60
CA LEU A 156 -12.75 2.21 -12.59
C LEU A 156 -11.38 1.59 -12.28
N LEU A 157 -10.94 1.64 -11.02
CA LEU A 157 -9.69 1.03 -10.58
C LEU A 157 -9.69 -0.49 -10.82
N ARG A 158 -10.81 -1.17 -10.58
CA ARG A 158 -10.96 -2.61 -10.88
C ARG A 158 -10.82 -2.92 -12.37
N LYS A 159 -11.31 -2.05 -13.26
CA LYS A 159 -11.13 -2.22 -14.71
C LYS A 159 -9.66 -2.10 -15.09
N ILE A 160 -8.95 -1.12 -14.53
CA ILE A 160 -7.50 -0.95 -14.73
C ILE A 160 -6.72 -2.17 -14.25
N GLN A 161 -7.04 -2.69 -13.05
CA GLN A 161 -6.37 -3.87 -12.50
C GLN A 161 -6.55 -5.12 -13.36
N LYS A 162 -7.74 -5.35 -13.93
CA LYS A 162 -7.98 -6.51 -14.81
C LYS A 162 -7.14 -6.46 -16.08
N ASN A 163 -6.98 -5.28 -16.68
CA ASN A 163 -6.19 -5.11 -17.89
C ASN A 163 -4.68 -5.33 -17.63
N ASN A 164 -4.21 -5.11 -16.41
CA ASN A 164 -2.80 -5.28 -16.04
C ASN A 164 -2.42 -6.70 -15.59
N VAL A 165 -3.36 -7.65 -15.59
CA VAL A 165 -3.14 -9.05 -15.16
C VAL A 165 -3.17 -10.03 -16.35
N GLU A 166 -3.19 -9.52 -17.58
CA GLU A 166 -2.84 -10.29 -18.77
C GLU A 166 -1.32 -10.23 -18.99
N ASP A 167 -0.58 -11.06 -18.23
CA ASP A 167 0.75 -11.64 -18.54
C ASP A 167 1.19 -12.60 -17.41
#